data_AF-A0A2H0B5D4-F1
#
_entry.id   AF-A0A2H0B5D4-F1
#
_cell.length_a   1.000
_cell.length_b   1.000
_cell.length_c   1.000
_cell.angle_alpha   90.00
_cell.angle_beta   90.00
_cell.angle_gamma   90.00
#
_symmetry.space_group_name_H-M   'P 1'
#
loop_
_entity.id
_entity.type
_entity.pdbx_description
1 polymer ?
#
loop_
_entity_poly.entity_id
_entity_poly.type
_entity_poly.pdbx_seq_one_letter_code
_entity_poly.pdbx_strand_id
1 'polypeptide(L)'
;MIRVAQKGAYLALLAPNYGAPFRKSPCFRGHRTIRIVQGFWNDLIRSSNSQLLNWRHVLPIADSQNFEIDFDTTVEPYLGSLLDFIRSLNGDLIKVSSCWEIEEKHETMINKAFRYLANKSIYPFIYWGPHLFVVWQKKS
;
A
#
# COMPACT_ATOMS: atom_id res chain seq x y z
N MET A 1 -1.20 -0.27 20.30
CA MET A 1 -2.09 -1.43 20.56
C MET A 1 -1.53 -2.65 19.84
N ILE A 2 -1.32 -3.77 20.53
CA ILE A 2 -0.89 -5.04 19.92
C ILE A 2 -2.12 -5.95 19.89
N ARG A 3 -2.47 -6.49 18.72
CA ARG A 3 -3.54 -7.48 18.56
C ARG A 3 -2.93 -8.82 18.16
N VAL A 4 -3.40 -9.90 18.78
CA VAL A 4 -2.93 -11.26 18.52
C VAL A 4 -4.09 -12.09 17.96
N ALA A 5 -3.90 -12.66 16.76
CA ALA A 5 -4.90 -13.52 16.14
C ALA A 5 -4.85 -14.95 16.75
N GLN A 6 -6.02 -15.49 17.09
CA GLN A 6 -6.18 -16.89 17.42
C GLN A 6 -6.05 -17.76 16.16
N LYS A 7 -5.75 -19.05 16.34
CA LYS A 7 -5.71 -20.04 15.26
C LYS A 7 -7.05 -20.06 14.50
N GLY A 8 -7.00 -20.13 13.17
CA GLY A 8 -8.18 -20.07 12.30
C GLY A 8 -8.81 -18.67 12.13
N ALA A 9 -8.38 -17.66 12.89
CA ALA A 9 -8.96 -16.32 12.82
C ALA A 9 -8.53 -15.58 11.55
N TYR A 10 -9.43 -14.69 11.09
CA TYR A 10 -9.19 -13.82 9.94
C TYR A 10 -8.70 -12.45 10.39
N LEU A 11 -7.70 -11.92 9.69
CA LEU A 11 -7.23 -10.54 9.76
C LEU A 11 -7.54 -9.86 8.43
N ALA A 12 -8.38 -8.83 8.47
CA ALA A 12 -8.63 -7.95 7.34
C ALA A 12 -7.92 -6.61 7.57
N LEU A 13 -7.05 -6.24 6.64
CA LEU A 13 -6.31 -4.97 6.63
C LEU A 13 -6.80 -4.13 5.46
N LEU A 14 -7.22 -2.91 5.75
CA LEU A 14 -7.61 -1.89 4.78
C LEU A 14 -6.94 -0.58 5.16
N ALA A 15 -6.23 0.03 4.21
CA ALA A 15 -5.63 1.36 4.39
C ALA A 15 -5.46 2.07 3.03
N PRO A 16 -5.28 3.39 3.01
CA PRO A 16 -4.74 4.08 1.83
C PRO A 16 -3.41 3.46 1.43
N ASN A 17 -3.16 3.26 0.14
CA ASN A 17 -1.89 2.68 -0.33
C ASN A 17 -0.83 3.76 -0.55
N TYR A 18 -0.65 4.64 0.44
CA TYR A 18 0.16 5.83 0.28
C TYR A 18 1.63 5.58 0.02
N GLY A 19 2.15 4.37 0.23
CA GLY A 19 3.52 4.00 -0.11
C GLY A 19 3.71 3.63 -1.58
N ALA A 20 2.62 3.40 -2.33
CA ALA A 20 2.73 3.15 -3.77
C ALA A 20 3.37 4.34 -4.50
N PRO A 21 4.09 4.13 -5.62
CA PRO A 21 4.93 5.18 -6.19
C PRO A 21 4.15 6.37 -6.76
N PHE A 22 2.91 6.15 -7.18
CA PHE A 22 2.01 7.18 -7.72
C PHE A 22 0.91 7.64 -6.74
N ARG A 23 0.85 7.04 -5.56
CA ARG A 23 -0.02 7.43 -4.45
C ARG A 23 0.82 8.19 -3.44
N LYS A 24 0.31 9.28 -2.87
CA LYS A 24 1.04 10.01 -1.83
C LYS A 24 0.08 10.37 -0.72
N SER A 25 0.60 10.36 0.51
CA SER A 25 -0.11 10.98 1.61
C SER A 25 -0.15 12.51 1.43
N PRO A 26 -1.10 13.21 2.07
CA PRO A 26 -1.08 14.68 2.15
C PRO A 26 0.22 15.22 2.77
N CYS A 27 0.83 14.44 3.67
CA CYS A 27 2.04 14.78 4.39
C CYS A 27 3.34 14.67 3.55
N PHE A 28 3.27 14.15 2.33
CA PHE A 28 4.45 13.95 1.49
C PHE A 28 4.99 15.26 0.88
N ARG A 29 6.25 15.60 1.20
CA ARG A 29 6.93 16.84 0.74
C ARG A 29 7.93 16.67 -0.41
N GLY A 30 8.06 15.47 -0.99
CA GLY A 30 9.03 15.19 -2.06
C GLY A 30 8.52 15.42 -3.49
N HIS A 31 9.39 15.19 -4.47
CA HIS A 31 9.02 15.25 -5.89
C HIS A 31 8.35 13.95 -6.37
N ARG A 32 7.21 14.10 -7.07
CA ARG A 32 6.41 12.97 -7.56
C ARG A 32 7.15 12.10 -8.57
N THR A 33 7.90 12.69 -9.50
CA THR A 33 8.63 11.96 -10.55
C THR A 33 9.72 11.08 -9.95
N ILE A 34 10.53 11.64 -9.05
CA ILE A 34 11.57 10.91 -8.32
C ILE A 34 10.95 9.71 -7.59
N ARG A 35 9.82 9.92 -6.91
CA ARG A 35 9.10 8.86 -6.19
C ARG A 35 8.64 7.73 -7.11
N ILE A 36 8.11 8.04 -8.29
CA ILE A 36 7.68 7.03 -9.27
C ILE A 36 8.86 6.19 -9.73
N VAL A 37 9.96 6.85 -10.14
CA VAL A 37 11.16 6.18 -10.64
C VAL A 37 11.78 5.31 -9.55
N GLN A 38 11.99 5.86 -8.35
CA GLN A 38 12.50 5.11 -7.20
C GLN A 38 11.59 3.95 -6.84
N GLY A 39 10.28 4.15 -6.81
CA GLY A 39 9.33 3.12 -6.47
C GLY A 39 9.32 1.97 -7.48
N PHE A 40 9.40 2.28 -8.77
CA PHE A 40 9.54 1.28 -9.83
C PHE A 40 10.81 0.43 -9.66
N TRP A 41 11.96 1.07 -9.45
CA TRP A 41 13.21 0.36 -9.21
C TRP A 41 13.18 -0.46 -7.92
N ASN A 42 12.65 0.11 -6.84
CA ASN A 42 12.48 -0.57 -5.56
C ASN A 42 11.63 -1.83 -5.72
N ASP A 43 10.55 -1.79 -6.51
CA ASP A 43 9.77 -2.98 -6.81
C ASP A 43 10.56 -3.99 -7.65
N LEU A 44 11.30 -3.57 -8.67
CA LEU A 44 12.08 -4.50 -9.51
C LEU A 44 13.19 -5.23 -8.73
N ILE A 45 13.83 -4.55 -7.79
CA ILE A 45 14.92 -5.13 -6.98
C ILE A 45 14.43 -5.72 -5.65
N ARG A 46 13.13 -5.59 -5.33
CA ARG A 46 12.57 -6.11 -4.08
C ARG A 46 12.69 -7.62 -4.04
N SER A 47 13.35 -8.13 -3.01
CA SER A 47 13.30 -9.55 -2.67
C SER A 47 11.97 -9.87 -2.00
N SER A 48 11.25 -10.87 -2.51
CA SER A 48 9.94 -11.31 -2.03
C SER A 48 9.96 -11.96 -0.63
N ASN A 49 11.12 -12.04 0.02
CA ASN A 49 11.32 -12.68 1.32
C ASN A 49 11.61 -11.67 2.46
N SER A 50 11.31 -10.39 2.26
CA SER A 50 11.50 -9.39 3.31
C SER A 50 10.49 -9.57 4.44
N GLN A 51 10.99 -9.81 5.66
CA GLN A 51 10.21 -9.73 6.91
C GLN A 51 9.97 -8.28 7.36
N LEU A 52 10.46 -7.30 6.60
CA LEU A 52 10.36 -5.88 6.94
C LEU A 52 9.40 -5.17 5.98
N LEU A 53 8.47 -4.40 6.55
CA LEU A 53 7.55 -3.56 5.80
C LEU A 53 8.26 -2.39 5.11
N ASN A 54 9.30 -1.84 5.75
CA ASN A 54 10.09 -0.70 5.27
C ASN A 54 9.23 0.47 4.74
N TRP A 55 8.10 0.72 5.38
CA TRP A 55 7.22 1.81 5.00
C TRP A 55 7.88 3.15 5.28
N ARG A 56 7.65 4.12 4.38
CA ARG A 56 8.24 5.45 4.53
C ARG A 56 7.59 6.15 5.71
N HIS A 57 8.40 6.68 6.61
CA HIS A 57 7.94 7.59 7.65
C HIS A 57 7.83 9.01 7.10
N VAL A 58 6.74 9.68 7.45
CA VAL A 58 6.47 11.08 7.08
C VAL A 58 6.13 11.87 8.33
N LEU A 59 6.39 13.17 8.30
CA LEU A 59 6.01 14.06 9.39
C LEU A 59 4.56 14.50 9.18
N PRO A 60 3.68 14.32 10.19
CA PRO A 60 2.31 14.79 10.10
C PRO A 60 2.29 16.31 9.98
N ILE A 61 1.28 16.82 9.29
CA ILE A 61 1.05 18.26 9.09
C ILE A 61 -0.18 18.76 9.85
N ALA A 62 -0.94 17.86 10.48
CA ALA A 62 -2.06 18.20 11.34
C ALA A 62 -1.61 19.09 12.51
N ASP A 63 -2.35 20.17 12.74
CA ASP A 63 -2.20 21.04 13.91
C ASP A 63 -3.59 21.33 14.54
N SER A 64 -3.62 22.06 15.66
CA SER A 64 -4.87 22.36 16.39
C SER A 64 -5.88 23.21 15.61
N GLN A 65 -5.44 23.90 14.55
CA GLN A 65 -6.23 24.83 13.75
C GLN A 65 -6.49 24.31 12.33
N ASN A 66 -5.65 23.42 11.83
CA ASN A 66 -5.69 22.83 10.49
C ASN A 66 -5.66 21.29 10.59
N PHE A 67 -6.84 20.69 10.50
CA PHE A 67 -6.98 19.24 10.45
C PHE A 67 -7.86 18.84 9.26
N GLU A 68 -7.27 18.07 8.36
CA GLU A 68 -8.01 17.35 7.31
C GLU A 68 -7.71 15.85 7.44
N ILE A 69 -8.54 15.04 6.78
CA ILE A 69 -8.36 13.59 6.75
C ILE A 69 -6.94 13.26 6.26
N ASP A 70 -6.27 12.35 6.99
CA ASP A 70 -4.92 11.86 6.72
C ASP A 70 -3.78 12.90 6.90
N PHE A 71 -4.04 14.09 7.47
CA PHE A 71 -2.99 15.06 7.84
C PHE A 71 -2.16 14.61 9.04
N ASP A 72 -2.64 13.63 9.80
CA ASP A 72 -1.95 12.95 10.89
C ASP A 72 -1.17 11.71 10.40
N THR A 73 -1.08 11.47 9.09
CA THR A 73 -0.31 10.36 8.52
C THR A 73 1.16 10.44 8.99
N THR A 74 1.64 9.37 9.60
CA THR A 74 3.04 9.22 10.05
C THR A 74 3.82 8.15 9.28
N VAL A 75 3.11 7.26 8.58
CA VAL A 75 3.66 6.18 7.77
C VAL A 75 2.89 6.08 6.45
N GLU A 76 3.59 5.82 5.35
CA GLU A 76 2.99 5.59 4.04
C GLU A 76 3.00 4.09 3.72
N PRO A 77 1.89 3.37 3.99
CA PRO A 77 1.87 1.92 3.86
C PRO A 77 1.79 1.49 2.40
N TYR A 78 2.43 0.37 2.09
CA TYR A 78 2.52 -0.16 0.73
C TYR A 78 2.10 -1.61 0.65
N LEU A 79 1.19 -1.93 -0.28
CA LEU A 79 0.70 -3.29 -0.48
C LEU A 79 1.82 -4.28 -0.81
N GLY A 80 2.76 -3.90 -1.68
CA GLY A 80 3.81 -4.83 -2.13
C GLY A 80 4.64 -5.38 -0.96
N SER A 81 5.16 -4.50 -0.09
CA SER A 81 5.92 -4.95 1.09
C SER A 81 5.05 -5.57 2.18
N LEU A 82 3.78 -5.18 2.28
CA LEU A 82 2.83 -5.84 3.19
C LEU A 82 2.61 -7.31 2.81
N LEU A 83 2.50 -7.61 1.52
CA LEU A 83 2.33 -8.99 1.05
C LEU A 83 3.56 -9.84 1.30
N ASP A 84 4.75 -9.30 1.09
CA ASP A 84 6.00 -10.00 1.40
C ASP A 84 6.08 -10.33 2.90
N PHE A 85 5.74 -9.36 3.75
CA PHE A 85 5.64 -9.58 5.20
C PHE A 85 4.61 -10.65 5.55
N ILE A 86 3.38 -10.54 5.05
CA ILE A 86 2.28 -11.48 5.37
C ILE A 86 2.58 -12.90 4.87
N ARG A 87 3.21 -13.06 3.70
CA ARG A 87 3.64 -14.36 3.17
C ARG A 87 4.70 -15.03 4.04
N SER A 88 5.47 -14.25 4.80
CA SER A 88 6.41 -14.80 5.78
C SER A 88 5.74 -15.30 7.07
N LEU A 89 4.47 -14.96 7.31
CA LEU A 89 3.72 -15.40 8.48
C LEU A 89 3.10 -16.79 8.26
N ASN A 90 2.94 -17.54 9.35
CA ASN A 90 2.27 -18.84 9.32
C ASN A 90 0.74 -18.68 9.15
N GLY A 91 0.28 -18.61 7.90
CA GLY A 91 -1.14 -18.51 7.57
C GLY A 91 -1.38 -18.59 6.07
N ASP A 92 -2.63 -18.37 5.68
CA ASP A 92 -3.08 -18.39 4.29
C ASP A 92 -3.56 -17.00 3.86
N LEU A 93 -3.13 -16.59 2.68
CA LEU A 93 -3.53 -15.34 2.05
C LEU A 93 -4.84 -15.55 1.29
N ILE A 94 -5.94 -15.07 1.85
CA ILE A 94 -7.30 -15.33 1.36
C ILE A 94 -7.69 -14.35 0.25
N LYS A 95 -7.37 -13.06 0.42
CA LYS A 95 -7.71 -12.03 -0.56
C LYS A 95 -6.68 -10.92 -0.56
N VAL A 96 -6.40 -10.40 -1.75
CA VAL A 96 -5.54 -9.25 -1.99
C VAL A 96 -6.16 -8.36 -3.06
N SER A 97 -6.17 -7.06 -2.84
CA SER A 97 -6.47 -6.08 -3.88
C SER A 97 -5.69 -4.79 -3.62
N SER A 98 -5.27 -4.12 -4.70
CA SER A 98 -4.86 -2.71 -4.63
C SER A 98 -6.02 -1.74 -4.95
N CYS A 99 -7.23 -2.27 -5.12
CA CYS A 99 -8.47 -1.53 -5.34
C CYS A 99 -8.51 -0.70 -6.63
N TRP A 100 -7.92 -1.20 -7.72
CA TRP A 100 -8.00 -0.56 -9.04
C TRP A 100 -9.42 -0.51 -9.62
N GLU A 101 -10.30 -1.38 -9.13
CA GLU A 101 -11.73 -1.41 -9.42
C GLU A 101 -12.50 -0.19 -8.89
N ILE A 102 -11.93 0.57 -7.96
CA ILE A 102 -12.55 1.77 -7.42
C ILE A 102 -12.25 2.96 -8.35
N GLU A 103 -13.31 3.59 -8.84
CA GLU A 103 -13.20 4.78 -9.69
C GLU A 103 -12.95 6.04 -8.85
N GLU A 104 -11.86 6.75 -9.14
CA GLU A 104 -11.57 8.04 -8.52
C GLU A 104 -12.26 9.15 -9.32
N LYS A 105 -12.96 10.07 -8.63
CA LYS A 105 -13.70 11.19 -9.25
C LYS A 105 -12.86 12.03 -10.23
N HIS A 106 -11.55 12.11 -10.01
CA HIS A 106 -10.62 12.90 -10.83
C HIS A 106 -9.39 12.07 -11.22
N GLU A 107 -9.58 11.07 -12.07
CA GLU A 107 -8.51 10.19 -12.50
C GLU A 107 -7.65 10.80 -13.63
N THR A 108 -6.34 10.92 -13.37
CA THR A 108 -5.36 11.37 -14.38
C THR A 108 -5.13 10.32 -15.48
N MET A 109 -4.66 10.73 -16.66
CA MET A 109 -4.32 9.80 -17.76
C MET A 109 -3.27 8.75 -17.37
N ILE A 110 -2.31 9.11 -16.51
CA ILE A 110 -1.31 8.18 -16.00
C ILE A 110 -1.96 7.13 -15.09
N ASN A 111 -2.92 7.51 -14.24
CA ASN A 111 -3.68 6.55 -13.44
C ASN A 111 -4.45 5.57 -14.33
N LYS A 112 -5.09 6.05 -15.40
CA LYS A 112 -5.78 5.18 -16.37
C LYS A 112 -4.83 4.17 -17.01
N ALA A 113 -3.62 4.60 -17.38
CA ALA A 113 -2.59 3.72 -17.91
C ALA A 113 -2.15 2.67 -16.87
N PHE A 114 -1.89 3.08 -15.62
CA PHE A 114 -1.52 2.14 -14.55
C PHE A 114 -2.64 1.16 -14.21
N ARG A 115 -3.89 1.61 -14.15
CA ARG A 115 -5.07 0.74 -14.01
C ARG A 115 -5.13 -0.28 -15.14
N TYR A 116 -4.95 0.15 -16.39
CA TYR A 116 -4.95 -0.75 -17.53
C TYR A 116 -3.86 -1.83 -17.43
N LEU A 117 -2.64 -1.44 -17.04
CA LEU A 117 -1.53 -2.38 -16.83
C LEU A 117 -1.81 -3.34 -15.67
N ALA A 118 -2.38 -2.84 -14.58
CA ALA A 118 -2.75 -3.65 -13.42
C ALA A 118 -3.86 -4.66 -13.76
N ASN A 119 -4.86 -4.28 -14.55
CA ASN A 119 -5.92 -5.18 -15.03
C ASN A 119 -5.38 -6.30 -15.94
N LYS A 120 -4.20 -6.10 -16.53
CA LYS A 120 -3.45 -7.13 -17.27
C LYS A 120 -2.48 -7.92 -16.39
N SER A 121 -2.56 -7.77 -15.07
CA SER A 121 -1.68 -8.41 -14.10
C SER A 121 -0.19 -8.08 -14.27
N ILE A 122 0.14 -6.91 -14.82
CA ILE A 122 1.53 -6.51 -15.09
C ILE A 122 2.20 -6.00 -13.81
N TYR A 123 3.33 -6.60 -13.45
CA TYR A 123 4.17 -6.16 -12.35
C TYR A 123 4.91 -4.84 -12.69
N PRO A 124 5.06 -3.89 -11.75
CA PRO A 124 4.54 -3.88 -10.37
C PRO A 124 3.15 -3.23 -10.23
N PHE A 125 2.54 -2.80 -11.33
CA PHE A 125 1.31 -1.98 -11.33
C PHE A 125 0.13 -2.61 -10.59
N ILE A 126 0.08 -3.94 -10.51
CA ILE A 126 -0.90 -4.68 -9.69
C ILE A 126 -0.91 -4.26 -8.21
N TYR A 127 0.17 -3.67 -7.69
CA TYR A 127 0.28 -3.23 -6.30
C TYR A 127 0.09 -1.72 -6.11
N TRP A 128 -0.14 -0.96 -7.18
CA TRP A 128 -0.09 0.51 -7.17
C TRP A 128 -1.46 1.21 -7.12
N GLY A 129 -2.53 0.46 -6.91
CA GLY A 129 -3.87 1.02 -6.80
C GLY A 129 -4.08 1.88 -5.54
N PRO A 130 -5.25 2.52 -5.42
CA PRO A 130 -5.51 3.56 -4.41
C PRO A 130 -5.47 3.08 -2.96
N HIS A 131 -5.90 1.84 -2.72
CA HIS A 131 -5.98 1.26 -1.37
C HIS A 131 -5.20 -0.04 -1.32
N LEU A 132 -4.79 -0.44 -0.13
CA LEU A 132 -4.31 -1.79 0.11
C LEU A 132 -5.41 -2.54 0.84
N PHE A 133 -5.76 -3.72 0.34
CA PHE A 133 -6.73 -4.59 0.97
C PHE A 133 -6.15 -6.01 1.03
N VAL A 134 -6.03 -6.54 2.24
CA VAL A 134 -5.54 -7.89 2.47
C VAL A 134 -6.43 -8.60 3.48
N VAL A 135 -6.83 -9.84 3.15
CA VAL A 135 -7.43 -10.78 4.08
C VAL A 135 -6.49 -11.95 4.24
N TRP A 136 -6.09 -12.22 5.47
CA TRP A 136 -5.21 -13.31 5.85
C TRP A 136 -5.88 -14.15 6.93
N GLN A 137 -5.66 -15.46 6.91
CA GLN A 137 -6.16 -16.39 7.91
C GLN A 137 -4.99 -17.06 8.62
N LYS A 138 -5.00 -17.04 9.96
CA LYS A 138 -4.00 -17.77 10.73
C LYS A 138 -4.20 -19.27 10.59
N LYS A 139 -3.15 -20.00 10.22
CA LYS A 139 -3.19 -21.47 10.18
C LYS A 139 -3.48 -22.04 11.56
N SER A 140 -4.21 -23.15 11.57
CA SER A 140 -4.56 -23.93 12.77
C SER A 140 -3.35 -24.53 13.46
#